data_AF-A0A3N5Y508-F1
#
_entry.id   AF-A0A3N5Y508-F1
#
_cell.length_a   1.000
_cell.length_b   1.000
_cell.length_c   1.000
_cell.angle_alpha   90.00
_cell.angle_beta   90.00
_cell.angle_gamma   90.00
#
_symmetry.space_group_name_H-M   'P 1'
#
loop_
_entity.id
_entity.type
_entity.pdbx_description
1 polymer ?
#
loop_
_entity_poly.entity_id
_entity_poly.type
_entity_poly.pdbx_seq_one_letter_code
_entity_poly.pdbx_strand_id
1 'polypeptide(L)'
;MRAWVGSFIVVLSLSCVPVVAERWYTLYNQAIYDLEAGRYEAAITKLEAAVSQNAKSGTSMRVEAARTVRYFPYFLLGKAYFHLGKYDEAAKFLAQESRSNPPEKLAQAIVYYQQGISSIQEEKRRAEFSRALAASEAARKEGAFAKAAEQLEKARQTDPDEFQKRGLTKVLGSVRESERQQIAEAERQRTEADFQNLVRQASEKEKQGALGEMIDLLQKADQLILNRGEVKALRDRVKEREEKFTIAMRAASAAEREGRIAEAIANLEQAEQAHPEKYRAEKLATLADSLSRRVEIEE
;
A
#
# COMPACT_ATOMS: atom_id res chain seq x y z
N MET A 1 -18.20 15.33 -50.55
CA MET A 1 -17.38 14.59 -51.54
C MET A 1 -17.09 13.21 -50.96
N ARG A 2 -17.56 12.15 -51.62
CA ARG A 2 -17.37 10.75 -51.17
C ARG A 2 -16.12 10.19 -51.85
N ALA A 3 -15.06 9.92 -51.08
CA ALA A 3 -13.84 9.32 -51.60
C ALA A 3 -13.90 7.80 -51.50
N TRP A 4 -13.71 7.14 -52.64
CA TRP A 4 -13.76 5.71 -52.89
C TRP A 4 -12.38 5.14 -52.54
N VAL A 5 -12.26 4.39 -51.44
CA VAL A 5 -10.99 3.75 -51.05
C VAL A 5 -11.01 2.32 -51.59
N GLY A 6 -10.32 2.11 -52.71
CA GLY A 6 -10.15 0.81 -53.34
C GLY A 6 -9.32 -0.13 -52.46
N SER A 7 -9.87 -1.32 -52.22
CA SER A 7 -9.21 -2.40 -51.48
C SER A 7 -8.23 -3.12 -52.40
N PHE A 8 -6.93 -3.00 -52.14
CA PHE A 8 -5.86 -3.69 -52.86
C PHE A 8 -5.52 -4.98 -52.12
N ILE A 9 -6.01 -6.12 -52.62
CA ILE A 9 -5.67 -7.44 -52.08
C ILE A 9 -4.29 -7.82 -52.62
N VAL A 10 -3.25 -7.65 -51.79
CA VAL A 10 -1.91 -8.20 -52.07
C VAL A 10 -1.94 -9.68 -51.70
N VAL A 11 -2.04 -10.55 -52.71
CA VAL A 11 -1.87 -12.00 -52.57
C VAL A 11 -0.37 -12.26 -52.38
N LEU A 12 0.06 -12.34 -51.13
CA LEU A 12 1.42 -12.69 -50.74
C LEU A 12 1.60 -14.21 -50.95
N SER A 13 2.08 -14.62 -52.11
CA SER A 13 2.46 -16.01 -52.42
C SER A 13 3.68 -16.40 -51.58
N LEU A 14 3.43 -16.99 -50.41
CA LEU A 14 4.44 -17.64 -49.57
C LEU A 14 5.00 -18.87 -50.29
N SER A 15 6.11 -18.68 -51.00
CA SER A 15 6.97 -19.78 -51.46
C SER A 15 7.59 -20.45 -50.23
N CYS A 16 6.93 -21.48 -49.70
CA CYS A 16 7.46 -22.30 -48.62
C CYS A 16 8.59 -23.17 -49.19
N VAL A 17 9.83 -22.66 -49.16
CA VAL A 17 11.00 -23.48 -49.45
C VAL A 17 11.12 -24.48 -48.30
N PRO A 18 11.14 -25.80 -48.56
CA PRO A 18 11.31 -26.79 -47.51
C PRO A 18 12.68 -26.56 -46.87
N VAL A 19 12.67 -26.06 -45.64
CA VAL A 19 13.88 -25.99 -44.83
C VAL A 19 14.23 -27.43 -44.45
N VAL A 20 15.17 -28.03 -45.17
CA VAL A 20 15.75 -29.31 -44.79
C VAL A 20 16.39 -29.13 -43.43
N ALA A 21 15.75 -29.67 -42.38
CA ALA A 21 16.26 -29.57 -41.03
C ALA A 21 17.66 -30.20 -40.97
N GLU A 22 18.66 -29.41 -40.57
CA GLU A 22 20.02 -29.91 -40.38
C GLU A 22 20.02 -31.06 -39.37
N ARG A 23 20.85 -32.08 -39.63
CA ARG A 23 20.93 -33.27 -38.76
C ARG A 23 21.50 -32.90 -37.38
N TRP A 24 20.98 -33.50 -36.31
CA TRP A 24 21.34 -33.21 -34.91
C TRP A 24 22.85 -33.12 -34.63
N TYR A 25 23.67 -33.96 -35.24
CA TYR A 25 25.12 -33.97 -35.02
C TYR A 25 25.84 -32.80 -35.70
N THR A 26 25.28 -32.27 -36.78
CA THR A 26 25.81 -31.08 -37.46
C THR A 26 25.55 -29.87 -36.58
N LEU A 27 24.31 -29.73 -36.08
CA LEU A 27 23.93 -28.71 -35.10
C LEU A 27 24.78 -28.79 -33.83
N TYR A 28 25.00 -30.00 -33.30
CA TYR A 28 25.84 -30.23 -32.13
C TYR A 28 27.30 -29.79 -32.36
N ASN A 29 27.91 -30.15 -33.49
CA ASN A 29 29.28 -29.74 -33.80
C ASN A 29 29.39 -28.22 -33.99
N GLN A 30 28.44 -27.62 -34.71
CA GLN A 30 28.36 -26.16 -34.85
C GLN A 30 28.22 -25.48 -33.48
N ALA A 31 27.42 -26.04 -32.57
CA ALA A 31 27.28 -25.51 -31.23
C ALA A 31 28.58 -25.59 -30.41
N ILE A 32 29.38 -26.63 -30.59
CA ILE A 32 30.72 -26.72 -29.98
C ILE A 32 31.59 -25.57 -30.49
N TYR A 33 31.63 -25.33 -31.80
CA TYR A 33 32.38 -24.20 -32.37
C TYR A 33 31.87 -22.84 -31.84
N ASP A 34 30.55 -22.68 -31.68
CA ASP A 34 29.97 -21.48 -31.11
C ASP A 34 30.35 -21.31 -29.62
N LEU A 35 30.35 -22.38 -28.84
CA LEU A 35 30.80 -22.38 -27.45
C LEU A 35 32.27 -21.97 -27.31
N GLU A 36 33.15 -22.52 -28.15
CA GLU A 36 34.57 -22.19 -28.17
C GLU A 36 34.81 -20.75 -28.58
N ALA A 37 33.97 -20.21 -29.47
CA ALA A 37 34.01 -18.82 -29.89
C ALA A 37 33.26 -17.85 -28.96
N GLY A 38 32.74 -18.32 -27.81
CA GLY A 38 32.00 -17.49 -26.85
C GLY A 38 30.61 -17.03 -27.33
N ARG A 39 30.08 -17.61 -28.40
CA ARG A 39 28.73 -17.32 -28.93
C ARG A 39 27.68 -18.20 -28.24
N TYR A 40 27.50 -17.98 -26.94
CA TYR A 40 26.71 -18.87 -26.09
C TYR A 40 25.24 -18.96 -26.49
N GLU A 41 24.60 -17.86 -26.91
CA GLU A 41 23.21 -17.85 -27.37
C GLU A 41 23.04 -18.69 -28.64
N ALA A 42 23.94 -18.53 -29.61
CA ALA A 42 23.93 -19.30 -30.85
C ALA A 42 24.15 -20.80 -30.58
N ALA A 43 25.04 -21.12 -29.64
CA ALA A 43 25.24 -22.48 -29.19
C ALA A 43 23.99 -23.08 -28.54
N ILE A 44 23.30 -22.33 -27.67
CA ILE A 44 22.05 -22.78 -27.02
C ILE A 44 21.00 -23.12 -28.07
N THR A 45 20.74 -22.23 -29.03
CA THR A 45 19.74 -22.50 -30.09
C THR A 45 20.05 -23.78 -30.85
N LYS A 46 21.31 -24.00 -31.20
CA LYS A 46 21.74 -25.21 -31.91
C LYS A 46 21.69 -26.47 -31.05
N LEU A 47 22.07 -26.38 -29.77
CA LEU A 47 21.99 -27.50 -28.84
C LEU A 47 20.53 -27.89 -28.54
N GLU A 48 19.63 -26.93 -28.37
CA GLU A 48 18.20 -27.18 -28.18
C GLU A 48 17.59 -27.86 -29.41
N ALA A 49 17.96 -27.41 -30.62
CA ALA A 49 17.57 -28.05 -31.87
C ALA A 49 18.18 -29.46 -32.03
N ALA A 50 19.41 -29.69 -31.55
CA ALA A 50 20.02 -31.03 -31.53
C ALA A 50 19.31 -31.96 -30.54
N VAL A 51 18.98 -31.47 -29.34
CA VAL A 51 18.27 -32.21 -28.29
C VAL A 51 16.85 -32.56 -28.73
N SER A 52 16.15 -31.66 -29.42
CA SER A 52 14.79 -31.93 -29.92
C SER A 52 14.76 -33.06 -30.94
N GLN A 53 15.82 -33.21 -31.73
CA GLN A 53 15.99 -34.33 -32.66
C GLN A 53 16.52 -35.60 -31.98
N ASN A 54 17.41 -35.46 -30.99
CA ASN A 54 17.98 -36.58 -30.25
C ASN A 54 18.28 -36.20 -28.80
N ALA A 55 17.38 -36.61 -27.89
CA ALA A 55 17.45 -36.28 -26.47
C ALA A 55 18.41 -37.18 -25.66
N LYS A 56 18.90 -38.28 -26.23
CA LYS A 56 19.73 -39.28 -25.50
C LYS A 56 21.19 -38.84 -25.47
N SER A 57 21.76 -38.70 -24.28
CA SER A 57 23.19 -38.41 -24.08
C SER A 57 24.01 -39.69 -23.91
N GLY A 58 25.27 -39.68 -24.30
CA GLY A 58 26.14 -40.86 -24.20
C GLY A 58 27.55 -40.69 -24.76
N THR A 59 28.45 -41.59 -24.36
CA THR A 59 29.85 -41.63 -24.79
C THR A 59 30.05 -42.06 -26.24
N SER A 60 29.08 -42.77 -26.81
CA SER A 60 29.14 -43.33 -28.16
C SER A 60 27.76 -43.29 -28.80
N MET A 61 27.45 -42.20 -29.50
CA MET A 61 26.22 -42.04 -30.26
C MET A 61 26.50 -42.24 -31.75
N ARG A 62 25.75 -43.13 -32.40
CA ARG A 62 25.90 -43.42 -33.83
C ARG A 62 25.37 -42.26 -34.67
N VAL A 63 26.18 -41.78 -35.60
CA VAL A 63 25.88 -40.60 -36.43
C VAL A 63 25.66 -40.96 -37.89
N GLU A 64 26.62 -41.71 -38.46
CA GLU A 64 26.60 -42.25 -39.82
C GLU A 64 27.17 -43.68 -39.80
N ALA A 65 27.03 -44.42 -40.90
CA ALA A 65 27.26 -45.87 -41.03
C ALA A 65 28.32 -46.49 -40.09
N ALA A 66 29.49 -45.86 -39.92
CA ALA A 66 30.55 -46.32 -39.02
C ALA A 66 31.07 -45.26 -38.01
N ARG A 67 30.50 -44.05 -37.94
CA ARG A 67 31.02 -42.96 -37.08
C ARG A 67 30.21 -42.83 -35.80
N THR A 68 30.90 -42.83 -34.66
CA THR A 68 30.33 -42.49 -33.34
C THR A 68 30.90 -41.17 -32.83
N VAL A 69 30.11 -40.46 -32.03
CA VAL A 69 30.54 -39.22 -31.36
C VAL A 69 30.17 -39.27 -29.89
N ARG A 70 30.95 -38.57 -29.07
CA ARG A 70 30.59 -38.24 -27.68
C ARG A 70 29.55 -37.13 -27.70
N TYR A 71 28.39 -37.39 -27.12
CA TYR A 71 27.25 -36.50 -27.20
C TYR A 71 26.71 -36.23 -25.79
N PHE A 72 27.03 -35.06 -25.27
CA PHE A 72 26.64 -34.59 -23.93
C PHE A 72 25.99 -33.21 -24.03
N PRO A 73 24.87 -33.10 -24.77
CA PRO A 73 24.26 -31.81 -25.06
C PRO A 73 23.78 -31.08 -23.81
N TYR A 74 23.34 -31.78 -22.75
CA TYR A 74 22.86 -31.11 -21.54
C TYR A 74 24.00 -30.52 -20.72
N PHE A 75 25.18 -31.16 -20.70
CA PHE A 75 26.38 -30.50 -20.16
C PHE A 75 26.73 -29.22 -20.92
N LEU A 76 26.73 -29.28 -22.26
CA LEU A 76 27.07 -28.11 -23.08
C LEU A 76 26.04 -26.99 -22.94
N LEU A 77 24.75 -27.33 -22.84
CA LEU A 77 23.68 -26.37 -22.50
C LEU A 77 23.93 -25.76 -21.13
N GLY A 78 24.19 -26.60 -20.11
CA GLY A 78 24.50 -26.14 -18.76
C GLY A 78 25.68 -25.18 -18.72
N LYS A 79 26.76 -25.49 -19.45
CA LYS A 79 27.93 -24.62 -19.62
C LYS A 79 27.57 -23.30 -20.31
N ALA A 80 26.80 -23.34 -21.41
CA ALA A 80 26.39 -22.15 -22.13
C ALA A 80 25.55 -21.22 -21.24
N TYR A 81 24.53 -21.76 -20.56
CA TYR A 81 23.68 -21.01 -19.64
C TYR A 81 24.47 -20.42 -18.46
N PHE A 82 25.47 -21.15 -17.95
CA PHE A 82 26.37 -20.66 -16.91
C PHE A 82 27.13 -19.40 -17.35
N HIS A 83 27.70 -19.40 -18.56
CA HIS A 83 28.42 -18.23 -19.08
C HIS A 83 27.52 -17.02 -19.37
N LEU A 84 26.23 -17.24 -19.59
CA LEU A 84 25.23 -16.17 -19.72
C LEU A 84 24.69 -15.66 -18.38
N GLY A 85 25.17 -16.18 -17.24
CA GLY A 85 24.66 -15.83 -15.91
C GLY A 85 23.26 -16.38 -15.61
N LYS A 86 22.76 -17.29 -16.45
CA LYS A 86 21.46 -17.96 -16.30
C LYS A 86 21.63 -19.23 -15.46
N TYR A 87 21.91 -19.03 -14.17
CA TYR A 87 22.37 -20.09 -13.28
C TYR A 87 21.29 -21.14 -12.96
N ASP A 88 20.02 -20.76 -12.95
CA ASP A 88 18.92 -21.68 -12.66
C ASP A 88 18.73 -22.69 -13.81
N GLU A 89 18.78 -22.21 -15.06
CA GLU A 89 18.78 -23.05 -16.25
C GLU A 89 20.05 -23.91 -16.34
N ALA A 90 21.21 -23.32 -16.03
CA ALA A 90 22.48 -24.04 -15.99
C ALA A 90 22.41 -25.23 -15.01
N ALA A 91 21.94 -24.99 -13.78
CA ALA A 91 21.81 -26.01 -12.76
C ALA A 91 20.87 -27.15 -13.20
N LYS A 92 19.74 -26.81 -13.84
CA LYS A 92 18.79 -27.78 -14.37
C LYS A 92 19.43 -28.71 -15.40
N PHE A 93 20.13 -28.17 -16.40
CA PHE A 93 20.75 -28.98 -17.45
C PHE A 93 21.95 -29.79 -16.96
N LEU A 94 22.75 -29.23 -16.04
CA LEU A 94 23.85 -29.96 -15.40
C LEU A 94 23.33 -31.13 -14.54
N ALA A 95 22.24 -30.92 -13.79
CA ALA A 95 21.58 -31.97 -13.03
C ALA A 95 20.89 -33.03 -13.91
N GLN A 96 20.49 -32.66 -15.12
CA GLN A 96 19.99 -33.61 -16.11
C GLN A 96 21.13 -34.48 -16.67
N GLU A 97 22.28 -33.88 -17.01
CA GLU A 97 23.43 -34.63 -17.48
C GLU A 97 24.03 -35.53 -16.40
N SER A 98 24.05 -35.11 -15.14
CA SER A 98 24.61 -35.97 -14.06
C SER A 98 23.87 -37.30 -13.92
N ARG A 99 22.61 -37.38 -14.36
CA ARG A 99 21.80 -38.62 -14.37
C ARG A 99 22.12 -39.55 -15.54
N SER A 100 22.88 -39.10 -16.55
CA SER A 100 23.23 -39.90 -17.74
C SER A 100 24.42 -40.84 -17.52
N ASN A 101 24.95 -40.92 -16.30
CA ASN A 101 26.21 -41.60 -15.96
C ASN A 101 27.39 -41.13 -16.83
N PRO A 102 27.72 -39.83 -16.80
CA PRO A 102 28.77 -39.26 -17.63
C PRO A 102 30.15 -39.85 -17.25
N PRO A 103 31.13 -39.85 -18.18
CA PRO A 103 32.51 -40.22 -17.86
C PRO A 103 33.07 -39.40 -16.70
N GLU A 104 33.99 -39.98 -15.94
CA GLU A 104 34.55 -39.37 -14.72
C GLU A 104 35.00 -37.91 -14.92
N LYS A 105 35.76 -37.61 -15.98
CA LYS A 105 36.21 -36.23 -16.29
C LYS A 105 35.05 -35.26 -16.49
N LEU A 106 33.96 -35.72 -17.11
CA LEU A 106 32.76 -34.92 -17.33
C LEU A 106 31.96 -34.76 -16.03
N ALA A 107 31.86 -35.82 -15.21
CA ALA A 107 31.26 -35.75 -13.89
C ALA A 107 31.98 -34.74 -12.98
N GLN A 108 33.31 -34.74 -12.98
CA GLN A 108 34.12 -33.75 -12.25
C GLN A 108 33.85 -32.31 -12.74
N ALA A 109 33.75 -32.11 -14.06
CA ALA A 109 33.40 -30.80 -14.63
C ALA A 109 31.99 -30.36 -14.22
N ILE A 110 31.00 -31.26 -14.23
CA ILE A 110 29.63 -30.96 -13.76
C ILE A 110 29.65 -30.50 -12.30
N VAL A 111 30.36 -31.21 -11.43
CA VAL A 111 30.50 -30.83 -10.01
C VAL A 111 31.12 -29.45 -9.86
N TYR A 112 32.16 -29.14 -10.64
CA TYR A 112 32.78 -27.82 -10.64
C TYR A 112 31.79 -26.69 -10.98
N TYR A 113 31.00 -26.84 -12.06
CA TYR A 113 29.99 -25.84 -12.40
C TYR A 113 28.88 -25.74 -11.36
N GLN A 114 28.43 -26.87 -10.80
CA GLN A 114 27.41 -26.87 -9.74
C GLN A 114 27.89 -26.16 -8.47
N GLN A 115 29.14 -26.39 -8.05
CA GLN A 115 29.75 -25.65 -6.94
C GLN A 115 29.84 -24.16 -7.23
N GLY A 116 30.25 -23.78 -8.44
CA GLY A 116 30.26 -22.39 -8.90
C GLY A 116 28.88 -21.73 -8.81
N ILE A 117 27.84 -22.39 -9.36
CA ILE A 117 26.46 -21.90 -9.30
C ILE A 117 26.00 -21.72 -7.86
N SER A 118 26.21 -22.72 -7.00
CA SER A 118 25.84 -22.63 -5.59
C SER A 118 26.52 -21.45 -4.89
N SER A 119 27.82 -21.25 -5.12
CA SER A 119 28.55 -20.12 -4.50
C SER A 119 28.00 -18.76 -4.92
N ILE A 120 27.65 -18.59 -6.21
CA ILE A 120 27.09 -17.35 -6.75
C ILE A 120 25.68 -17.11 -6.20
N GLN A 121 24.86 -18.15 -6.14
CA GLN A 121 23.52 -18.07 -5.56
C GLN A 121 23.57 -17.75 -4.06
N GLU A 122 24.52 -18.32 -3.32
CA GLU A 122 24.74 -17.97 -1.91
C GLU A 122 25.16 -16.51 -1.74
N GLU A 123 26.09 -16.01 -2.56
CA GLU A 123 26.52 -14.61 -2.52
C GLU A 123 25.34 -13.68 -2.81
N LYS A 124 24.55 -13.97 -3.84
CA LYS A 124 23.34 -13.21 -4.17
C LYS A 124 22.34 -13.22 -3.02
N ARG A 125 22.06 -14.39 -2.42
CA ARG A 125 21.18 -14.53 -1.25
C ARG A 125 21.67 -13.68 -0.08
N ARG A 126 22.97 -13.73 0.24
CA ARG A 126 23.59 -12.93 1.31
C ARG A 126 23.53 -11.44 1.03
N ALA A 127 23.74 -11.02 -0.21
CA ALA A 127 23.66 -9.62 -0.63
C ALA A 127 22.22 -9.09 -0.52
N GLU A 128 21.24 -9.85 -1.01
CA GLU A 128 19.81 -9.51 -0.91
C GLU A 128 19.35 -9.42 0.54
N PHE A 129 19.73 -10.40 1.37
CA PHE A 129 19.47 -10.39 2.81
C PHE A 129 20.07 -9.13 3.47
N SER A 130 21.34 -8.84 3.21
CA SER A 130 22.03 -7.67 3.77
C SER A 130 21.40 -6.35 3.33
N ARG A 131 20.99 -6.25 2.06
CA ARG A 131 20.29 -5.09 1.51
C ARG A 131 18.93 -4.89 2.19
N ALA A 132 18.18 -5.97 2.43
CA ALA A 132 16.91 -5.91 3.13
C ALA A 132 17.08 -5.43 4.58
N LEU A 133 18.12 -5.89 5.29
CA LEU A 133 18.43 -5.40 6.64
C LEU A 133 18.80 -3.91 6.65
N ALA A 134 19.66 -3.47 5.72
CA ALA A 134 20.03 -2.06 5.62
C ALA A 134 18.83 -1.16 5.29
N ALA A 135 17.95 -1.61 4.39
CA ALA A 135 16.70 -0.91 4.06
C ALA A 135 15.74 -0.86 5.26
N SER A 136 15.63 -1.94 6.02
CA SER A 136 14.84 -1.95 7.26
C SER A 136 15.38 -0.93 8.27
N GLU A 137 16.69 -0.92 8.49
CA GLU A 137 17.31 0.02 9.43
C GLU A 137 17.13 1.48 9.01
N ALA A 138 17.29 1.79 7.72
CA ALA A 138 17.02 3.12 7.17
C ALA A 138 15.55 3.53 7.41
N ALA A 139 14.59 2.66 7.08
CA ALA A 139 13.18 2.90 7.31
C ALA A 139 12.84 3.11 8.80
N ARG A 140 13.51 2.39 9.72
CA ARG A 140 13.36 2.61 11.16
C ARG A 140 13.85 3.99 11.60
N LYS A 141 14.98 4.45 11.07
CA LYS A 141 15.53 5.79 11.37
C LYS A 141 14.60 6.90 10.89
N GLU A 142 13.90 6.67 9.79
CA GLU A 142 12.88 7.59 9.25
C GLU A 142 11.53 7.51 9.99
N GLY A 143 11.38 6.61 10.98
CA GLY A 143 10.08 6.37 11.64
C GLY A 143 9.05 5.68 10.73
N ALA A 144 9.48 5.13 9.59
CA ALA A 144 8.64 4.38 8.65
C ALA A 144 8.56 2.90 9.06
N PHE A 145 7.96 2.61 10.22
CA PHE A 145 7.97 1.27 10.82
C PHE A 145 7.29 0.20 9.96
N ALA A 146 6.23 0.55 9.22
CA ALA A 146 5.59 -0.36 8.26
C ALA A 146 6.57 -0.87 7.19
N LYS A 147 7.31 0.05 6.56
CA LYS A 147 8.35 -0.28 5.57
C LYS A 147 9.49 -1.09 6.20
N ALA A 148 9.89 -0.74 7.42
CA ALA A 148 10.91 -1.49 8.13
C ALA A 148 10.52 -2.95 8.40
N ALA A 149 9.26 -3.19 8.78
CA ALA A 149 8.72 -4.53 8.99
C ALA A 149 8.67 -5.33 7.67
N GLU A 150 8.24 -4.69 6.58
CA GLU A 150 8.24 -5.30 5.24
C GLU A 150 9.64 -5.78 4.82
N GLN A 151 10.66 -4.94 5.01
CA GLN A 151 12.04 -5.30 4.67
C GLN A 151 12.59 -6.43 5.56
N LEU A 152 12.21 -6.49 6.84
CA LEU A 152 12.56 -7.62 7.71
C LEU A 152 11.85 -8.91 7.27
N GLU A 153 10.61 -8.82 6.82
CA GLU A 153 9.90 -9.97 6.26
C GLU A 153 10.55 -10.49 4.98
N LYS A 154 11.01 -9.58 4.11
CA LYS A 154 11.80 -9.94 2.94
C LYS A 154 13.10 -10.65 3.34
N ALA A 155 13.83 -10.13 4.33
CA ALA A 155 15.03 -10.79 4.84
C ALA A 155 14.74 -12.21 5.38
N ARG A 156 13.61 -12.38 6.10
CA ARG A 156 13.15 -13.69 6.59
C ARG A 156 12.86 -14.68 5.46
N GLN A 157 12.28 -14.22 4.35
CA GLN A 157 12.00 -15.06 3.19
C GLN A 157 13.27 -15.42 2.41
N THR A 158 14.25 -14.51 2.32
CA THR A 158 15.51 -14.73 1.60
C THR A 158 16.41 -15.75 2.30
N ASP A 159 16.58 -15.66 3.62
CA ASP A 159 17.42 -16.59 4.39
C ASP A 159 16.83 -16.81 5.80
N PRO A 160 15.90 -17.78 5.95
CA PRO A 160 15.22 -18.05 7.23
C PRO A 160 16.19 -18.46 8.35
N ASP A 161 17.22 -19.23 8.01
CA ASP A 161 18.19 -19.76 8.97
C ASP A 161 19.08 -18.64 9.52
N GLU A 162 19.62 -17.78 8.65
CA GLU A 162 20.41 -16.62 9.07
C GLU A 162 19.52 -15.60 9.81
N PHE A 163 18.25 -15.44 9.41
CA PHE A 163 17.28 -14.59 10.11
C PHE A 163 17.06 -15.05 11.56
N GLN A 164 16.83 -16.36 11.76
CA GLN A 164 16.65 -16.96 13.07
C GLN A 164 17.94 -16.88 13.90
N LYS A 165 19.08 -17.21 13.30
CA LYS A 165 20.41 -17.16 13.93
C LYS A 165 20.77 -15.76 14.46
N ARG A 166 20.37 -14.71 13.74
CA ARG A 166 20.56 -13.31 14.17
C ARG A 166 19.51 -12.82 15.17
N GLY A 167 18.51 -13.64 15.53
CA GLY A 167 17.47 -13.26 16.49
C GLY A 167 16.52 -12.17 15.96
N LEU A 168 16.40 -12.01 14.65
CA LEU A 168 15.65 -10.91 14.03
C LEU A 168 14.13 -11.03 14.21
N THR A 169 13.62 -12.18 14.64
CA THR A 169 12.21 -12.35 15.03
C THR A 169 11.79 -11.38 16.12
N LYS A 170 12.66 -11.13 17.12
CA LYS A 170 12.40 -10.16 18.19
C LYS A 170 12.40 -8.73 17.66
N VAL A 171 13.31 -8.43 16.73
CA VAL A 171 13.43 -7.11 16.08
C VAL A 171 12.19 -6.81 15.24
N LEU A 172 11.71 -7.78 14.46
CA LEU A 172 10.46 -7.66 13.71
C LEU A 172 9.26 -7.43 14.64
N GLY A 173 9.21 -8.15 15.77
CA GLY A 173 8.20 -7.95 16.79
C GLY A 173 8.19 -6.52 17.35
N SER A 174 9.35 -5.97 17.71
CA SER A 174 9.43 -4.61 18.23
C SER A 174 9.13 -3.54 17.18
N VAL A 175 9.52 -3.75 15.91
CA VAL A 175 9.17 -2.83 14.81
C VAL A 175 7.64 -2.78 14.60
N ARG A 176 6.96 -3.93 14.64
CA ARG A 176 5.49 -3.98 14.55
C ARG A 176 4.81 -3.36 15.77
N GLU A 177 5.40 -3.49 16.96
CA GLU A 177 4.94 -2.79 18.16
C GLU A 177 4.97 -1.27 17.95
N SER A 178 6.10 -0.74 17.47
CA SER A 178 6.28 0.69 17.18
C SER A 178 5.33 1.19 16.09
N GLU A 179 5.10 0.39 15.04
CA GLU A 179 4.10 0.69 14.01
C GLU A 179 2.69 0.86 14.62
N ARG A 180 2.27 -0.10 15.46
CA ARG A 180 0.97 -0.03 16.14
C ARG A 180 0.85 1.19 17.05
N GLN A 181 1.91 1.52 17.78
CA GLN A 181 1.94 2.71 18.63
C GLN A 181 1.81 3.99 17.81
N GLN A 182 2.52 4.09 16.69
CA GLN A 182 2.46 5.25 15.80
C GLN A 182 1.05 5.43 15.20
N ILE A 183 0.43 4.34 14.75
CA ILE A 183 -0.95 4.36 14.24
C ILE A 183 -1.91 4.81 15.34
N ALA A 184 -1.82 4.22 16.54
CA ALA A 184 -2.66 4.59 17.67
C ALA A 184 -2.47 6.06 18.09
N GLU A 185 -1.25 6.57 18.06
CA GLU A 185 -0.97 7.98 18.35
C GLU A 185 -1.53 8.90 17.27
N ALA A 186 -1.38 8.57 15.99
CA ALA A 186 -1.98 9.32 14.89
C ALA A 186 -3.51 9.36 14.96
N GLU A 187 -4.15 8.23 15.31
CA GLU A 187 -5.60 8.16 15.53
C GLU A 187 -6.04 9.02 16.73
N ARG A 188 -5.28 9.01 17.83
CA ARG A 188 -5.53 9.88 18.99
C ARG A 188 -5.43 11.35 18.61
N GLN A 189 -4.37 11.74 17.90
CA GLN A 189 -4.18 13.11 17.45
C GLN A 189 -5.31 13.56 16.51
N ARG A 190 -5.75 12.68 15.60
CA ARG A 190 -6.89 12.95 14.73
C ARG A 190 -8.18 13.14 15.53
N THR A 191 -8.45 12.24 16.48
CA THR A 191 -9.64 12.32 17.34
C THR A 191 -9.64 13.61 18.16
N GLU A 192 -8.49 13.99 18.71
CA GLU A 192 -8.31 15.27 19.41
C GLU A 192 -8.55 16.47 18.48
N ALA A 193 -7.99 16.45 17.27
CA ALA A 193 -8.20 17.53 16.30
C ALA A 193 -9.68 17.69 15.91
N ASP A 194 -10.37 16.57 15.66
CA ASP A 194 -11.79 16.55 15.35
C ASP A 194 -12.63 17.06 16.54
N PHE A 195 -12.29 16.65 17.76
CA PHE A 195 -12.89 17.16 18.99
C PHE A 195 -12.71 18.69 19.13
N GLN A 196 -11.48 19.20 18.99
CA GLN A 196 -11.19 20.63 19.09
C GLN A 196 -11.95 21.44 18.03
N ASN A 197 -12.10 20.89 16.83
CA ASN A 197 -12.89 21.52 15.77
C ASN A 197 -14.38 21.60 16.15
N LEU A 198 -14.97 20.55 16.72
CA LEU A 198 -16.35 20.56 17.20
C LEU A 198 -16.58 21.57 18.33
N VAL A 199 -15.66 21.63 19.31
CA VAL A 199 -15.73 22.60 20.41
C VAL A 199 -15.64 24.04 19.88
N ARG A 200 -14.75 24.30 18.92
CA ARG A 200 -14.62 25.61 18.27
C ARG A 200 -15.92 25.99 17.55
N GLN A 201 -16.48 25.10 16.74
CA GLN A 201 -17.76 25.32 16.06
C GLN A 201 -18.90 25.56 17.06
N ALA A 202 -18.96 24.79 18.15
CA ALA A 202 -19.96 25.00 19.20
C ALA A 202 -19.83 26.39 19.84
N SER A 203 -18.61 26.86 20.09
CA SER A 203 -18.40 28.23 20.60
C SER A 203 -18.76 29.31 19.58
N GLU A 204 -18.55 29.08 18.29
CA GLU A 204 -19.03 29.99 17.23
C GLU A 204 -20.57 30.04 17.21
N LYS A 205 -21.25 28.90 17.36
CA LYS A 205 -22.72 28.81 17.43
C LYS A 205 -23.30 29.46 18.68
N GLU A 206 -22.61 29.34 19.82
CA GLU A 206 -22.93 30.06 21.06
C GLU A 206 -22.97 31.58 20.84
N LYS A 207 -21.95 32.12 20.14
CA LYS A 207 -21.85 33.56 19.82
C LYS A 207 -22.96 34.02 18.87
N GLN A 208 -23.43 33.13 17.99
CA GLN A 208 -24.54 33.39 17.07
C GLN A 208 -25.92 33.25 17.74
N GLY A 209 -25.98 32.79 18.99
CA GLY A 209 -27.23 32.53 19.71
C GLY A 209 -27.98 31.28 19.22
N ALA A 210 -27.34 30.42 18.42
CA ALA A 210 -27.87 29.16 17.93
C ALA A 210 -27.57 28.04 18.94
N LEU A 211 -28.31 28.01 20.05
CA LEU A 211 -28.02 27.15 21.20
C LEU A 211 -28.39 25.68 20.92
N GLY A 212 -29.41 25.41 20.10
CA GLY A 212 -29.75 24.04 19.67
C GLY A 212 -28.59 23.38 18.89
N GLU A 213 -28.10 24.04 17.84
CA GLU A 213 -26.97 23.54 17.04
C GLU A 213 -25.69 23.39 17.88
N MET A 214 -25.47 24.32 18.82
CA MET A 214 -24.37 24.22 19.78
C MET A 214 -24.46 22.95 20.62
N ILE A 215 -25.63 22.63 21.20
CA ILE A 215 -25.82 21.41 22.02
C ILE A 215 -25.53 20.16 21.18
N ASP A 216 -26.01 20.10 19.94
CA ASP A 216 -25.76 18.97 19.04
C ASP A 216 -24.25 18.77 18.76
N LEU A 217 -23.52 19.86 18.52
CA LEU A 217 -22.06 19.81 18.33
C LEU A 217 -21.34 19.34 19.59
N LEU A 218 -21.78 19.79 20.77
CA LEU A 218 -21.23 19.35 22.06
C LEU A 218 -21.52 17.88 22.35
N GLN A 219 -22.69 17.36 21.93
CA GLN A 219 -23.01 15.94 22.04
C GLN A 219 -22.08 15.10 21.15
N LYS A 220 -21.83 15.55 19.91
CA LYS A 220 -20.85 14.89 19.02
C LYS A 220 -19.44 14.94 19.59
N ALA A 221 -19.04 16.07 20.21
CA ALA A 221 -17.73 16.21 20.85
C ALA A 221 -17.57 15.22 22.01
N ASP A 222 -18.59 15.08 22.86
CA ASP A 222 -18.58 14.11 23.97
C ASP A 222 -18.50 12.65 23.49
N GLN A 223 -19.11 12.34 22.34
CA GLN A 223 -18.99 11.00 21.74
C GLN A 223 -17.56 10.66 21.31
N LEU A 224 -16.76 11.67 20.96
CA LEU A 224 -15.34 11.48 20.62
C LEU A 224 -14.49 11.36 21.88
N ILE A 225 -14.62 12.32 22.81
CA ILE A 225 -13.81 12.37 24.03
C ILE A 225 -14.72 12.75 25.20
N LEU A 226 -15.01 11.76 26.03
CA LEU A 226 -15.91 11.90 27.18
C LEU A 226 -15.31 12.82 28.27
N ASN A 227 -16.19 13.55 28.97
CA ASN A 227 -15.90 14.27 30.20
C ASN A 227 -14.85 15.37 30.08
N ARG A 228 -14.77 16.03 28.92
CA ARG A 228 -13.88 17.18 28.72
C ARG A 228 -14.41 18.43 29.41
N GLY A 229 -13.51 19.15 30.08
CA GLY A 229 -13.86 20.36 30.83
C GLY A 229 -14.39 21.48 29.93
N GLU A 230 -13.92 21.54 28.69
CA GLU A 230 -14.34 22.52 27.69
C GLU A 230 -15.81 22.33 27.29
N VAL A 231 -16.24 21.07 27.09
CA VAL A 231 -17.63 20.73 26.78
C VAL A 231 -18.54 21.06 27.97
N LYS A 232 -18.10 20.70 29.18
CA LYS A 232 -18.83 21.02 30.41
C LYS A 232 -19.03 22.53 30.57
N ALA A 233 -17.98 23.32 30.41
CA ALA A 233 -18.05 24.78 30.52
C ALA A 233 -18.98 25.42 29.49
N LEU A 234 -19.03 24.89 28.25
CA LEU A 234 -19.97 25.34 27.23
C LEU A 234 -21.42 24.97 27.60
N ARG A 235 -21.67 23.76 28.12
CA ARG A 235 -23.01 23.36 28.57
C ARG A 235 -23.49 24.17 29.77
N ASP A 236 -22.62 24.47 30.71
CA ASP A 236 -22.97 25.27 31.89
C ASP A 236 -23.36 26.70 31.48
N ARG A 237 -22.72 27.28 30.44
CA ARG A 237 -23.12 28.56 29.85
C ARG A 237 -24.49 28.53 29.18
N VAL A 238 -24.86 27.42 28.53
CA VAL A 238 -26.22 27.25 27.98
C VAL A 238 -27.25 27.27 29.11
N LYS A 239 -27.00 26.52 30.18
CA LYS A 239 -27.90 26.50 31.35
C LYS A 239 -28.04 27.89 31.97
N GLU A 240 -26.95 28.63 32.14
CA GLU A 240 -26.98 29.99 32.65
C GLU A 240 -27.84 30.92 31.76
N ARG A 241 -27.73 30.78 30.43
CA ARG A 241 -28.57 31.53 29.48
C ARG A 241 -30.05 31.15 29.57
N GLU A 242 -30.36 29.86 29.71
CA GLU A 242 -31.72 29.37 29.91
C GLU A 242 -32.34 29.88 31.23
N GLU A 243 -31.56 29.92 32.30
CA GLU A 243 -31.97 30.48 33.59
C GLU A 243 -32.26 31.98 33.46
N LYS A 244 -31.35 32.75 32.83
CA LYS A 244 -31.54 34.18 32.56
C LYS A 244 -32.79 34.46 31.74
N PHE A 245 -33.02 33.69 30.67
CA PHE A 245 -34.23 33.78 29.86
C PHE A 245 -35.49 33.56 30.71
N THR A 246 -35.48 32.51 31.55
CA THR A 246 -36.63 32.17 32.40
C THR A 246 -36.93 33.26 33.43
N ILE A 247 -35.90 33.87 34.02
CA ILE A 247 -36.04 34.98 34.97
C ILE A 247 -36.61 36.21 34.26
N ALA A 248 -36.04 36.59 33.11
CA ALA A 248 -36.49 37.74 32.32
C ALA A 248 -37.95 37.59 31.88
N MET A 249 -38.36 36.40 31.43
CA MET A 249 -39.75 36.10 31.07
C MET A 249 -40.72 36.24 32.25
N ARG A 250 -40.34 35.79 33.45
CA ARG A 250 -41.15 35.95 34.66
C ARG A 250 -41.29 37.42 35.04
N ALA A 251 -40.20 38.18 34.97
CA ALA A 251 -40.20 39.61 35.26
C ALA A 251 -41.07 40.39 34.26
N ALA A 252 -40.96 40.08 32.96
CA ALA A 252 -41.80 40.67 31.92
C ALA A 252 -43.30 40.44 32.19
N SER A 253 -43.69 39.21 32.50
CA SER A 253 -45.10 38.89 32.79
C SER A 253 -45.61 39.56 34.07
N ALA A 254 -44.77 39.68 35.10
CA ALA A 254 -45.15 40.40 36.32
C ALA A 254 -45.35 41.90 36.06
N ALA A 255 -44.41 42.54 35.36
CA ALA A 255 -44.50 43.95 35.00
C ALA A 255 -45.73 44.26 34.13
N GLU A 256 -46.04 43.40 33.16
CA GLU A 256 -47.23 43.54 32.31
C GLU A 256 -48.53 43.51 33.14
N ARG A 257 -48.65 42.56 34.08
CA ARG A 257 -49.83 42.44 34.97
C ARG A 257 -50.02 43.65 35.87
N GLU A 258 -48.93 44.30 36.23
CA GLU A 258 -48.92 45.51 37.06
C GLU A 258 -49.08 46.80 36.24
N GLY A 259 -49.24 46.70 34.92
CA GLY A 259 -49.37 47.86 34.03
C GLY A 259 -48.05 48.59 33.78
N ARG A 260 -46.91 48.04 34.22
CA ARG A 260 -45.57 48.61 33.99
C ARG A 260 -45.06 48.19 32.61
N ILE A 261 -45.71 48.67 31.55
CA ILE A 261 -45.50 48.17 30.17
C ILE A 261 -44.07 48.39 29.66
N ALA A 262 -43.45 49.55 29.93
CA ALA A 262 -42.06 49.82 29.53
C ALA A 262 -41.06 48.83 30.16
N GLU A 263 -41.28 48.46 31.43
CA GLU A 263 -40.45 47.47 32.13
C GLU A 263 -40.71 46.05 31.61
N ALA A 264 -41.95 45.74 31.21
CA ALA A 264 -42.26 44.48 30.55
C ALA A 264 -41.49 44.33 29.22
N ILE A 265 -41.44 45.39 28.40
CA ILE A 265 -40.67 45.42 27.14
C ILE A 265 -39.17 45.25 27.41
N ALA A 266 -38.60 46.00 28.36
CA ALA A 266 -37.19 45.88 28.71
C ALA A 266 -36.82 44.46 29.18
N ASN A 267 -37.69 43.80 29.94
CA ASN A 267 -37.49 42.40 30.34
C ASN A 267 -37.61 41.42 29.15
N LEU A 268 -38.48 41.69 28.17
CA LEU A 268 -38.53 40.89 26.92
C LEU A 268 -37.25 41.05 26.09
N GLU A 269 -36.66 42.25 26.02
CA GLU A 269 -35.36 42.46 25.37
C GLU A 269 -34.23 41.69 26.08
N GLN A 270 -34.23 41.67 27.41
CA GLN A 270 -33.29 40.85 28.18
C GLN A 270 -33.48 39.35 27.90
N ALA A 271 -34.73 38.89 27.73
CA ALA A 271 -35.02 37.52 27.33
C ALA A 271 -34.48 37.23 25.92
N GLU A 272 -34.66 38.14 24.96
CA GLU A 272 -34.09 38.01 23.61
C GLU A 272 -32.57 37.89 23.64
N GLN A 273 -31.89 38.75 24.40
CA GLN A 273 -30.43 38.71 24.54
C GLN A 273 -29.95 37.41 25.21
N ALA A 274 -30.68 36.91 26.21
CA ALA A 274 -30.32 35.69 26.92
C ALA A 274 -30.47 34.44 26.04
N HIS A 275 -31.55 34.34 25.26
CA HIS A 275 -31.82 33.17 24.42
C HIS A 275 -32.56 33.54 23.11
N PRO A 276 -31.85 34.03 22.09
CA PRO A 276 -32.46 34.55 20.85
C PRO A 276 -33.29 33.50 20.10
N GLU A 277 -32.82 32.25 20.05
CA GLU A 277 -33.51 31.15 19.37
C GLU A 277 -34.87 30.84 20.00
N LYS A 278 -34.92 30.69 21.33
CA LYS A 278 -36.16 30.43 22.06
C LYS A 278 -37.11 31.63 22.03
N TYR A 279 -36.58 32.85 22.11
CA TYR A 279 -37.36 34.07 21.95
C TYR A 279 -38.10 34.11 20.60
N ARG A 280 -37.41 33.74 19.51
CA ARG A 280 -38.02 33.62 18.17
C ARG A 280 -39.03 32.47 18.11
N ALA A 281 -38.69 31.31 18.67
CA ALA A 281 -39.57 30.13 18.68
C ALA A 281 -40.90 30.41 19.41
N GLU A 282 -40.85 31.16 20.51
CA GLU A 282 -42.02 31.57 21.30
C GLU A 282 -42.74 32.82 20.72
N LYS A 283 -42.27 33.36 19.58
CA LYS A 283 -42.83 34.52 18.88
C LYS A 283 -42.93 35.79 19.74
N LEU A 284 -42.00 35.95 20.70
CA LEU A 284 -42.07 37.02 21.69
C LEU A 284 -41.86 38.43 21.11
N ALA A 285 -41.25 38.54 19.93
CA ALA A 285 -41.18 39.81 19.20
C ALA A 285 -42.57 40.41 18.95
N THR A 286 -43.56 39.56 18.59
CA THR A 286 -44.94 40.02 18.36
C THR A 286 -45.62 40.49 19.64
N LEU A 287 -45.25 39.89 20.78
CA LEU A 287 -45.72 40.32 22.08
C LEU A 287 -45.12 41.68 22.44
N ALA A 288 -43.81 41.84 22.30
CA ALA A 288 -43.11 43.10 22.54
C ALA A 288 -43.67 44.25 21.67
N ASP A 289 -43.92 44.01 20.37
CA ASP A 289 -44.54 44.98 19.47
C ASP A 289 -45.95 45.38 19.93
N SER A 290 -46.75 44.40 20.37
CA SER A 290 -48.12 44.67 20.82
C SER A 290 -48.16 45.48 22.13
N LEU A 291 -47.22 45.22 23.04
CA LEU A 291 -47.04 46.01 24.26
C LEU A 291 -46.56 47.42 23.94
N SER A 292 -45.62 47.57 22.99
CA SER A 292 -45.10 48.88 22.57
C SER A 292 -46.21 49.79 22.04
N ARG A 293 -47.11 49.26 21.21
CA ARG A 293 -48.27 50.01 20.71
C ARG A 293 -49.25 50.45 21.80
N ARG A 294 -49.32 49.72 22.93
CA ARG A 294 -50.18 50.11 24.06
C ARG A 294 -49.61 51.32 24.79
N VAL A 295 -48.28 51.42 24.90
CA VAL A 295 -47.61 52.59 25.48
C VAL A 295 -47.93 53.84 24.67
N GLU A 296 -47.87 53.76 23.33
CA GLU A 296 -48.17 54.89 22.43
C GLU A 296 -49.63 55.39 22.51
N ILE A 297 -50.55 54.60 23.08
CA ILE A 297 -51.97 54.97 23.23
C ILE A 297 -52.26 55.55 24.63
N GLU A 298 -51.41 55.24 25.62
CA GLU A 298 -51.57 55.67 27.02
C GLU A 298 -50.77 56.96 27.35
N GLU A 299 -49.87 57.41 26.47
CA GLU A 299 -49.27 58.76 26.47
C GLU A 299 -50.12 59.82 25.76
#